data_AF-A0A7L3DUB9-F1
#
_entry.id   AF-A0A7L3DUB9-F1
#
_cell.length_a   1.000
_cell.length_b   1.000
_cell.length_c   1.000
_cell.angle_alpha   90.00
_cell.angle_beta   90.00
_cell.angle_gamma   90.00
#
_symmetry.space_group_name_H-M   'P 1'
#
loop_
_entity.id
_entity.type
_entity.pdbx_description
1 polymer ?
#
loop_
_entity_poly.entity_id
_entity_poly.type
_entity_poly.pdbx_seq_one_letter_code
_entity_poly.pdbx_strand_id
1 'polypeptide(L)'
;GSAIENFSCVIYNVSLMNCTWQAGRDAPGDTQYFLYWQNSRYDNEMECELYIKDESGRNTGCRFQNVKIEPERAYFLVNGSSKESLIQFY
;
A
#
# COMPACT_ATOMS: atom_id res chain seq x y z
N GLY A 1 2.67 11.68 11.69
CA GLY A 1 1.67 12.02 10.66
C GLY A 1 0.65 10.91 10.57
N SER A 2 -0.44 11.12 9.83
CA SER A 2 -1.45 10.07 9.60
C SER A 2 -1.11 9.14 8.42
N ALA A 3 -0.13 9.53 7.59
CA ALA A 3 0.45 8.69 6.55
C ALA A 3 1.14 7.46 7.14
N ILE A 4 1.20 6.40 6.35
CA ILE A 4 1.84 5.15 6.73
C ILE A 4 3.35 5.33 7.01
N GLU A 5 3.89 4.47 7.87
CA GLU A 5 5.31 4.41 8.23
C GLU A 5 5.91 3.06 7.81
N ASN A 6 7.24 2.99 7.65
CA ASN A 6 7.98 1.75 7.37
C ASN A 6 7.48 0.95 6.15
N PHE A 7 7.09 1.66 5.09
CA PHE A 7 6.67 1.04 3.83
C PHE A 7 7.84 0.29 3.16
N SER A 8 7.63 -0.99 2.85
CA SER A 8 8.60 -1.79 2.10
C SER A 8 7.88 -2.79 1.21
N CYS A 9 8.47 -3.09 0.05
CA CYS A 9 7.97 -4.09 -0.89
C CYS A 9 9.09 -5.08 -1.27
N VAL A 10 8.75 -6.36 -1.34
CA VAL A 10 9.68 -7.44 -1.70
C VAL A 10 9.07 -8.26 -2.83
N ILE A 11 9.82 -8.43 -3.91
CA ILE A 11 9.47 -9.33 -5.01
C ILE A 11 10.07 -10.70 -4.74
N TYR A 12 9.29 -11.74 -4.94
CA TYR A 12 9.70 -13.13 -4.76
C TYR A 12 8.99 -14.02 -5.78
N ASN A 13 9.50 -15.25 -5.96
CA ASN A 13 8.96 -16.22 -6.92
C ASN A 13 8.71 -15.61 -8.31
N VAL A 14 9.64 -14.77 -8.78
CA VAL A 14 9.64 -14.10 -10.09
C VAL A 14 8.62 -12.98 -10.26
N SER A 15 7.36 -13.16 -9.86
CA SER A 15 6.27 -12.20 -10.16
C SER A 15 5.31 -11.92 -9.00
N LEU A 16 5.62 -12.36 -7.79
CA LEU A 16 4.83 -12.03 -6.60
C LEU A 16 5.48 -10.87 -5.86
N MET A 17 4.68 -9.90 -5.42
CA MET A 17 5.17 -8.77 -4.63
C MET A 17 4.37 -8.66 -3.35
N ASN A 18 5.08 -8.63 -2.21
CA ASN A 18 4.50 -8.32 -0.91
C ASN A 18 4.95 -6.94 -0.48
N CYS A 19 3.99 -6.06 -0.21
CA CYS A 19 4.23 -4.77 0.41
C CYS A 19 3.69 -4.78 1.84
N THR A 20 4.40 -4.16 2.77
CA THR A 20 3.99 -4.03 4.17
C THR A 20 4.26 -2.63 4.68
N TRP A 21 3.44 -2.17 5.61
CA TRP A 21 3.58 -0.88 6.27
C TRP A 21 3.00 -0.91 7.68
N GLN A 22 3.31 0.13 8.44
CA GLN A 22 2.72 0.42 9.73
C GLN A 22 1.79 1.63 9.61
N ALA A 23 0.75 1.67 10.44
CA ALA A 23 -0.10 2.84 10.51
C ALA A 23 0.71 4.05 11.02
N GLY A 24 0.37 5.24 10.52
CA GLY A 24 0.93 6.49 11.03
C GLY A 24 0.59 6.68 12.50
N ARG A 25 1.51 7.25 13.27
CA ARG A 25 1.31 7.46 14.72
C ARG A 25 0.10 8.33 15.06
N ASP A 26 -0.24 9.24 14.16
CA ASP A 26 -1.37 10.17 14.33
C ASP A 26 -2.63 9.69 13.57
N ALA A 27 -2.61 8.47 13.03
CA ALA A 27 -3.76 7.92 12.32
C ALA A 27 -4.84 7.44 13.31
N PRO A 28 -6.09 7.90 13.17
CA PRO A 28 -7.22 7.42 13.96
C PRO A 28 -7.37 5.91 14.01
N GLY A 29 -8.02 5.39 15.05
CA GLY A 29 -8.26 3.95 15.25
C GLY A 29 -9.13 3.32 14.16
N ASP A 30 -9.98 4.09 13.49
CA ASP A 30 -10.85 3.64 12.40
C ASP A 30 -10.19 3.75 11.01
N THR A 31 -8.93 4.18 10.93
CA THR A 31 -8.24 4.40 9.65
C THR A 31 -8.14 3.11 8.86
N GLN A 32 -8.54 3.18 7.59
CA GLN A 32 -8.30 2.14 6.60
C GLN A 32 -7.38 2.66 5.50
N TYR A 33 -6.38 1.87 5.09
CA TYR A 33 -5.41 2.23 4.06
C TYR A 33 -5.64 1.45 2.77
N PHE A 34 -5.34 2.05 1.61
CA PHE A 34 -5.45 1.39 0.32
C PHE A 34 -4.19 1.65 -0.50
N LEU A 35 -3.63 0.58 -1.07
CA LEU A 35 -2.39 0.63 -1.84
C LEU A 35 -2.70 0.54 -3.33
N TYR A 36 -2.11 1.46 -4.08
CA TYR A 36 -2.09 1.47 -5.53
C TYR A 36 -0.65 1.45 -6.00
N TRP A 37 -0.38 0.73 -7.10
CA TRP A 37 0.93 0.77 -7.74
C TRP A 37 0.81 0.88 -9.27
N GLN A 38 1.83 1.45 -9.89
CA GLN A 38 1.94 1.56 -11.34
C GLN A 38 3.38 1.27 -11.77
N ASN A 39 3.54 0.55 -12.87
CA ASN A 39 4.84 0.14 -13.39
C ASN A 39 5.57 1.27 -14.12
N SER A 40 4.84 2.25 -14.63
CA SER A 40 5.37 3.49 -15.19
C SER A 40 4.44 4.65 -14.86
N ARG A 41 4.89 5.89 -15.10
CA ARG A 41 4.08 7.10 -14.85
C ARG A 41 2.85 7.20 -15.75
N TYR A 42 2.84 6.48 -16.87
CA TYR A 42 1.77 6.54 -17.88
C TYR A 42 0.90 5.29 -17.89
N ASP A 43 1.22 4.29 -17.06
CA ASP A 43 0.39 3.10 -16.91
C ASP A 43 -0.81 3.38 -16.00
N ASN A 44 -1.80 2.51 -16.12
CA ASN A 44 -2.93 2.50 -15.20
C ASN A 44 -2.48 2.07 -13.81
N GLU A 45 -3.02 2.73 -12.79
CA GLU A 45 -2.86 2.30 -11.41
C GLU A 45 -3.57 0.97 -11.17
N MET A 46 -2.90 0.07 -10.45
CA MET A 46 -3.45 -1.19 -9.98
C MET A 46 -3.66 -1.11 -8.47
N GLU A 47 -4.91 -1.25 -8.04
CA GLU A 47 -5.22 -1.42 -6.63
C GLU A 47 -4.74 -2.80 -6.14
N CYS A 48 -4.38 -2.86 -4.86
CA CYS A 48 -4.08 -4.10 -4.17
C CYS A 48 -5.13 -5.20 -4.41
N GLU A 49 -4.67 -6.36 -4.87
CA GLU A 49 -5.52 -7.53 -5.11
C GLU A 49 -5.86 -8.26 -3.82
N LEU A 50 -4.88 -8.37 -2.90
CA LEU A 50 -5.00 -9.15 -1.67
C LEU A 50 -4.38 -8.40 -0.49
N TYR A 51 -5.22 -7.71 0.29
CA TYR A 51 -4.77 -7.01 1.49
C TYR A 51 -4.37 -7.97 2.62
N ILE A 52 -3.26 -7.64 3.27
CA ILE A 52 -2.86 -8.19 4.56
C ILE A 52 -3.47 -7.28 5.63
N LYS A 53 -4.15 -7.87 6.61
CA LYS A 53 -4.88 -7.15 7.64
C LYS A 53 -4.32 -7.47 9.01
N ASP A 54 -4.35 -6.47 9.90
CA ASP A 54 -4.10 -6.69 11.32
C ASP A 54 -5.35 -7.24 12.04
N GLU A 55 -5.23 -7.44 13.35
CA GLU A 55 -6.30 -7.96 14.21
C GLU A 55 -7.55 -7.05 14.23
N SER A 56 -7.40 -5.77 13.93
CA SER A 56 -8.50 -4.80 13.84
C SER A 56 -9.17 -4.78 12.46
N GLY A 57 -8.63 -5.52 11.48
CA GLY A 57 -9.10 -5.53 10.10
C GLY A 57 -8.58 -4.37 9.25
N ARG A 58 -7.63 -3.58 9.77
CA ARG A 58 -6.93 -2.52 9.04
C ARG A 58 -5.91 -3.13 8.09
N ASN A 59 -5.84 -2.60 6.88
CA ASN A 59 -4.88 -3.01 5.87
C ASN A 59 -3.48 -2.50 6.29
N THR A 60 -2.56 -3.45 6.48
CA THR A 60 -1.15 -3.22 6.87
C THR A 60 -0.18 -3.78 5.84
N GLY A 61 -0.70 -4.35 4.76
CA GLY A 61 0.09 -4.87 3.67
C GLY A 61 -0.75 -5.22 2.46
N CYS A 62 -0.07 -5.59 1.40
CA CYS A 62 -0.67 -6.02 0.15
C CYS A 62 0.14 -7.13 -0.48
N ARG A 63 -0.53 -8.05 -1.16
CA ARG A 63 0.07 -9.01 -2.07
C ARG A 63 -0.47 -8.83 -3.47
N PHE A 64 0.44 -8.59 -4.42
CA PHE A 64 0.16 -8.55 -5.85
C PHE A 64 0.63 -9.84 -6.52
N GLN A 65 -0.12 -10.26 -7.53
CA GLN A 65 0.25 -11.36 -8.41
C GLN A 65 0.64 -10.83 -9.79
N ASN A 66 1.48 -11.59 -10.51
CA ASN A 66 1.86 -11.31 -11.90
C ASN A 66 2.52 -9.94 -12.13
N VAL A 67 3.25 -9.44 -11.14
CA VAL A 67 4.00 -8.19 -11.21
C VAL A 67 5.15 -8.36 -12.20
N LYS A 68 5.21 -7.49 -13.21
CA LYS A 68 6.37 -7.30 -14.07
C LYS A 68 6.96 -5.94 -13.74
N ILE A 69 8.00 -5.91 -12.92
CA ILE A 69 8.67 -4.63 -12.65
C ILE A 69 9.65 -4.37 -13.77
N GLU A 70 9.36 -3.34 -14.57
CA GLU A 70 10.32 -2.82 -15.53
C GLU A 70 11.49 -2.16 -14.78
N PRO A 71 12.72 -2.23 -15.32
CA PRO A 71 13.93 -1.88 -14.59
C PRO A 71 14.06 -0.42 -14.14
N GLU A 72 13.14 0.47 -14.54
CA GLU A 72 13.35 1.92 -14.38
C GLU A 72 12.70 2.57 -13.16
N ARG A 73 11.44 2.26 -12.78
CA ARG A 73 10.76 2.75 -11.55
C ARG A 73 9.33 2.22 -11.42
N ALA A 74 8.99 1.61 -10.29
CA ALA A 74 7.60 1.45 -9.85
C ALA A 74 7.19 2.61 -8.95
N TYR A 75 5.95 3.10 -9.08
CA TYR A 75 5.38 4.12 -8.20
C TYR A 75 4.32 3.48 -7.32
N PHE A 76 4.34 3.83 -6.04
CA PHE A 76 3.39 3.37 -5.04
C PHE A 76 2.68 4.58 -4.44
N LEU A 77 1.37 4.44 -4.24
CA LEU A 77 0.54 5.42 -3.57
C LEU A 77 -0.24 4.69 -2.49
N VAL A 78 -0.11 5.14 -1.24
CA VAL A 78 -1.00 4.67 -0.16
C VAL A 78 -1.90 5.80 0.29
N ASN A 79 -3.19 5.62 0.04
CA ASN A 79 -4.22 6.52 0.57
C ASN A 79 -4.84 5.95 1.85
N GLY A 80 -5.67 6.74 2.51
CA GLY A 80 -6.47 6.23 3.62
C GLY A 80 -7.76 7.00 3.84
N SER A 81 -8.68 6.37 4.56
CA SER A 81 -9.95 6.94 4.96
C SER A 81 -10.17 6.76 6.47
N SER A 82 -10.75 7.77 7.09
CA SER A 82 -11.20 7.76 8.48
C SER A 82 -12.40 8.69 8.59
N LYS A 83 -13.29 8.45 9.56
CA LYS A 83 -14.41 9.33 9.89
C LYS A 83 -13.99 10.50 10.76
N GLU A 84 -12.83 10.41 11.43
CA GLU A 84 -12.36 11.40 12.38
C GLU A 84 -11.52 12.49 11.71
N SER A 85 -10.67 12.13 10.75
CA SER A 85 -9.77 13.09 10.09
C SER A 85 -9.32 12.64 8.70
N LEU A 86 -8.77 13.59 7.95
CA LEU A 86 -8.13 13.31 6.66
C LEU A 86 -6.80 12.58 6.88
N ILE A 87 -6.57 11.55 6.06
CA ILE A 87 -5.35 10.76 6.11
C ILE A 87 -4.38 11.27 5.06
N GLN A 88 -3.14 11.54 5.49
CA GLN A 88 -2.06 11.94 4.60
C GLN A 88 -1.67 10.77 3.70
N PHE A 89 -1.41 11.07 2.43
CA PHE A 89 -0.92 10.07 1.47
C PHE A 89 0.57 9.84 1.64
N TYR A 90 1.01 8.63 1.32
CA TYR A 90 2.43 8.25 1.15
C TYR A 90 2.72 8.05 -0.33
#